data_AF-A0A7T3R113-F1
#
_entry.id   AF-A0A7T3R113-F1
#
_cell.length_a   1.000
_cell.length_b   1.000
_cell.length_c   1.000
_cell.angle_alpha   90.00
_cell.angle_beta   90.00
_cell.angle_gamma   90.00
#
_symmetry.space_group_name_H-M   'P 1'
#
loop_
_entity.id
_entity.type
_entity.pdbx_description
1 polymer ?
#
loop_
_entity_poly.entity_id
_entity_poly.type
_entity_poly.pdbx_seq_one_letter_code
_entity_poly.pdbx_strand_id
1 'polypeptide(L)' 'PQSRSPDFTNENPLETKNLAFFSTNAVEGTAKGVVICCGDQTVMGRIAGLASGLDTGETPIAKEIHHF' A
#
# COMPACT_ATOMS: atom_id res chain seq x y z
N PRO A 1 -10.00 -6.43 13.02
CA PRO A 1 -10.35 -7.09 11.75
C PRO A 1 -11.38 -6.24 10.98
N GLN A 2 -11.23 -6.07 9.66
CA GLN A 2 -12.22 -5.35 8.84
C GLN A 2 -13.02 -6.37 8.02
N SER A 3 -14.36 -6.38 8.17
CA SER A 3 -15.21 -7.31 7.45
C SER A 3 -15.28 -6.97 5.96
N ARG A 4 -15.31 -8.00 5.12
CA ARG A 4 -15.43 -7.88 3.66
C ARG A 4 -16.75 -8.46 3.19
N SER A 5 -17.40 -7.76 2.26
CA SER A 5 -18.71 -8.11 1.69
C SER A 5 -18.75 -7.71 0.22
N PRO A 6 -19.55 -8.34 -0.64
CA PRO A 6 -19.63 -7.97 -2.06
C PRO A 6 -20.30 -6.59 -2.28
N ASP A 7 -21.06 -6.10 -1.30
CA ASP A 7 -21.78 -4.83 -1.39
C ASP A 7 -20.86 -3.62 -1.31
N PHE A 8 -21.17 -2.61 -2.12
CA PHE A 8 -20.53 -1.30 -2.06
C PHE A 8 -21.02 -0.54 -0.82
N THR A 9 -20.10 -0.09 0.02
CA THR A 9 -20.45 0.53 1.32
C THR A 9 -19.92 1.95 1.49
N ASN A 10 -19.01 2.41 0.65
CA ASN A 10 -18.37 3.72 0.79
C ASN A 10 -17.76 4.17 -0.55
N GLU A 11 -17.89 5.46 -0.88
CA GLU A 11 -17.26 6.10 -2.04
C GLU A 11 -15.74 6.01 -2.02
N ASN A 12 -15.12 6.07 -0.83
CA ASN A 12 -13.69 5.88 -0.69
C ASN A 12 -13.34 4.39 -0.89
N PRO A 13 -12.55 4.04 -1.93
CA PRO A 13 -12.19 2.65 -2.18
C PRO A 13 -11.39 2.03 -1.03
N LEU A 14 -10.68 2.82 -0.22
CA LEU A 14 -9.93 2.31 0.93
C LEU A 14 -10.85 1.88 2.10
N GLU A 15 -12.08 2.41 2.13
CA GLU A 15 -13.05 2.17 3.21
C GLU A 15 -14.19 1.23 2.81
N THR A 16 -14.45 1.05 1.52
CA THR A 16 -15.50 0.11 1.08
C THR A 16 -15.14 -1.34 1.41
N LYS A 17 -16.15 -2.13 1.78
CA LYS A 17 -15.98 -3.53 2.21
C LYS A 17 -15.81 -4.52 1.05
N ASN A 18 -16.13 -4.12 -0.18
CA ASN A 18 -16.04 -4.96 -1.36
C ASN A 18 -14.67 -4.97 -2.06
N LEU A 19 -13.66 -4.35 -1.46
CA LEU A 19 -12.27 -4.43 -1.91
C LEU A 19 -11.38 -5.10 -0.87
N ALA A 20 -10.44 -5.91 -1.35
CA ALA A 20 -9.37 -6.50 -0.55
C ALA A 20 -8.03 -6.07 -1.15
N PHE A 21 -7.06 -5.76 -0.30
CA PHE A 21 -5.80 -5.15 -0.72
C PHE A 21 -4.64 -6.10 -0.57
N PHE A 22 -3.74 -6.08 -1.56
CA PHE A 22 -2.43 -6.71 -1.46
C PHE A 22 -1.70 -6.19 -0.21
N SER A 23 -0.91 -7.07 0.44
CA SER A 23 -0.28 -6.90 1.76
C SER A 23 -1.19 -7.03 2.99
N THR A 24 -2.47 -7.35 2.81
CA THR A 24 -3.39 -7.69 3.93
C THR A 24 -3.75 -9.17 3.89
N ASN A 25 -3.90 -9.79 5.07
CA ASN A 25 -4.23 -11.22 5.20
C ASN A 25 -5.68 -11.42 5.65
N ALA A 26 -6.31 -12.49 5.17
CA ALA A 26 -7.61 -12.94 5.68
C ALA A 26 -7.44 -13.51 7.08
N VAL A 27 -8.11 -12.92 8.07
CA VAL A 27 -8.05 -13.39 9.46
C VAL A 27 -8.96 -14.60 9.67
N GLU A 28 -10.15 -14.58 9.06
CA GLU A 28 -11.14 -15.64 9.16
C GLU A 28 -12.08 -15.64 7.93
N GLY A 29 -12.77 -16.76 7.71
CA GLY A 29 -13.72 -16.93 6.61
C GLY A 29 -13.09 -17.28 5.27
N THR A 30 -13.91 -17.26 4.21
CA THR A 30 -13.47 -17.51 2.83
C THR A 30 -14.22 -16.56 1.91
N ALA A 31 -13.51 -16.01 0.93
CA ALA A 31 -14.08 -15.12 -0.07
C ALA A 31 -13.58 -15.49 -1.46
N LYS A 32 -14.33 -15.09 -2.48
CA LYS A 32 -13.91 -15.11 -3.88
C LYS A 32 -14.02 -13.70 -4.42
N GLY A 33 -13.10 -13.31 -5.28
CA GLY A 33 -13.07 -11.98 -5.88
C GLY A 33 -12.37 -12.00 -7.23
N VAL A 34 -12.56 -10.94 -7.98
CA VAL A 34 -11.88 -10.71 -9.26
C VAL A 34 -10.65 -9.84 -9.00
N VAL A 35 -9.51 -10.23 -9.54
CA VAL A 35 -8.28 -9.43 -9.44
C VAL A 35 -8.41 -8.23 -10.37
N ILE A 36 -8.31 -7.02 -9.79
CA ILE A 36 -8.40 -5.75 -10.54
C ILE A 36 -7.06 -5.04 -10.70
N CYS A 37 -6.07 -5.33 -9.84
CA CYS A 37 -4.71 -4.78 -9.90
C CYS A 37 -3.68 -5.85 -9.51
N CYS A 38 -2.48 -5.81 -10.13
CA CYS A 38 -1.37 -6.73 -9.88
C CYS A 38 -0.04 -5.99 -9.69
N GLY A 39 0.85 -6.53 -8.85
CA GLY A 39 2.20 -6.00 -8.63
C GLY A 39 2.22 -4.52 -8.23
N ASP A 40 3.05 -3.72 -8.91
CA ASP A 40 3.24 -2.29 -8.67
C ASP A 40 1.96 -1.45 -8.90
N GLN A 41 0.97 -1.98 -9.61
CA GLN A 41 -0.32 -1.30 -9.82
C GLN A 41 -1.28 -1.46 -8.63
N THR A 42 -0.96 -2.32 -7.67
CA THR A 42 -1.73 -2.41 -6.41
C THR A 42 -1.47 -1.17 -5.54
N VAL A 43 -2.40 -0.86 -4.62
CA VAL A 43 -2.24 0.26 -3.69
C VAL A 43 -0.89 0.17 -2.94
N MET A 44 -0.58 -1.00 -2.38
CA MET A 44 0.68 -1.19 -1.66
C MET A 44 1.90 -1.25 -2.59
N GLY A 45 1.77 -1.78 -3.81
CA GLY A 45 2.85 -1.76 -4.80
C GLY A 45 3.28 -0.34 -5.16
N ARG A 46 2.31 0.57 -5.33
CA ARG A 46 2.59 1.99 -5.55
C ARG A 46 3.28 2.63 -4.35
N ILE A 47 2.84 2.32 -3.12
CA ILE A 47 3.47 2.84 -1.89
C ILE A 47 4.92 2.34 -1.77
N ALA A 48 5.16 1.06 -2.05
CA ALA A 48 6.49 0.47 -2.02
C ALA A 48 7.42 1.14 -3.04
N GLY A 49 6.95 1.33 -4.29
CA GLY A 49 7.70 2.04 -5.32
C GLY A 49 8.05 3.47 -4.91
N LEU A 50 7.09 4.22 -4.35
CA LEU A 50 7.34 5.58 -3.83
C LEU A 50 8.34 5.59 -2.69
N ALA A 51 8.24 4.63 -1.76
CA ALA A 51 9.15 4.52 -0.63
C ALA A 51 10.59 4.21 -1.08
N SER A 52 10.75 3.35 -2.09
CA SER A 52 12.07 3.00 -2.63
C SER A 52 12.70 4.09 -3.50
N GLY A 53 11.88 4.96 -4.10
CA GLY A 53 12.34 6.04 -4.98
C GLY A 53 12.69 7.34 -4.26
N LEU A 54 12.55 7.38 -2.93
CA LEU A 54 12.93 8.55 -2.14
C LEU A 54 14.45 8.66 -2.09
N ASP A 55 14.97 9.76 -2.63
CA ASP A 55 16.38 10.09 -2.52
C ASP A 55 16.72 10.38 -1.05
N THR A 56 17.63 9.58 -0.49
CA THR A 56 18.23 9.85 0.81
C THR A 56 19.33 10.88 0.60
N GLY A 57 18.93 12.16 0.58
CA GLY A 57 19.89 13.26 0.51
C GLY A 57 20.94 13.16 1.61
N GLU A 58 22.11 13.77 1.38
CA GLU A 58 23.18 13.77 2.37
C GLU A 58 22.73 14.33 3.71
N THR A 59 23.08 13.59 4.76
CA THR A 59 22.87 14.06 6.13
C THR A 59 23.67 15.35 6.37
N PRO A 60 23.19 16.25 7.24
CA PRO A 60 23.93 17.48 7.56
C PRO A 60 25.38 17.23 8.01
N ILE A 61 25.65 16.12 8.72
CA ILE A 61 27.01 15.77 9.15
C ILE A 61 27.92 15.31 8.00
N ALA A 62 27.37 14.62 6.99
CA ALA A 62 28.14 14.23 5.81
C ALA A 62 28.61 15.46 5.02
N LYS A 63 27.77 16.49 4.91
CA LYS A 63 28.11 17.75 4.26
C LYS A 63 29.26 18.48 4.97
N GLU A 64 29.24 18.50 6.30
CA GLU A 64 30.33 19.09 7.10
C GLU A 64 31.65 18.33 6.94
N ILE A 65 31.63 16.98 6.90
CA ILE A 65 32.86 16.19 6.68
C ILE A 65 33.47 16.46 5.30
N HIS A 66 32.67 16.64 4.25
CA HIS A 66 33.18 16.99 2.91
C HIS A 66 33.71 18.43 2.79
N HIS A 67 33.41 19.30 3.77
CA HIS A 67 33.86 20.69 3.80
C HIS A 67 35.27 20.87 4.40
N PHE A 68 35.76 19.90 5.17
CA PHE A 68 37.10 19.89 5.78
C PHE A 68 38.13 19.12 4.94
#